data_AF-A0A357ZGX5-F1
#
_entry.id   AF-A0A357ZGX5-F1
#
_cell.length_a   1.000
_cell.length_b   1.000
_cell.length_c   1.000
_cell.angle_alpha   90.00
_cell.angle_beta   90.00
_cell.angle_gamma   90.00
#
_symmetry.space_group_name_H-M   'P 1'
#
loop_
_entity.id
_entity.type
_entity.pdbx_description
1 polymer ?
#
loop_
_entity_poly.entity_id
_entity_poly.type
_entity_poly.pdbx_seq_one_letter_code
_entity_poly.pdbx_strand_id
1 'polypeptide(L)' 'MQAVTPQRLRKRGQFGNATLNFFPHTTMSQPFQLVSPYQPAGDQPQAIARLAENIVSGSRSQVLLGVTGSGKTF' A
#
# COMPACT_ATOMS: atom_id res chain seq x y z
N MET A 1 49.66 33.05 36.32
CA MET A 1 49.45 32.06 35.24
C MET A 1 48.07 31.46 35.47
N GLN A 2 46.99 32.01 34.89
CA GLN A 2 46.34 31.56 33.64
C GLN A 2 46.06 30.04 33.65
N ALA A 3 44.85 29.50 33.46
CA ALA A 3 43.71 30.03 32.72
C ALA A 3 42.36 29.49 33.24
N VAL A 4 41.34 30.32 33.01
CA VAL A 4 39.94 30.21 33.36
C VAL A 4 39.23 29.16 32.48
N THR A 5 38.38 28.33 33.08
CA THR A 5 37.46 27.41 32.41
C THR A 5 36.56 28.12 31.40
N PRO A 6 36.50 27.72 30.12
CA PRO A 6 35.48 28.22 29.23
C PRO A 6 34.19 27.41 29.42
N GLN A 7 33.31 27.87 30.31
CA GLN A 7 31.87 27.76 30.03
C GLN A 7 31.53 28.83 28.98
N ARG A 8 31.10 28.45 27.77
CA ARG A 8 30.19 29.31 26.99
C ARG A 8 29.52 28.62 25.80
N LEU A 9 28.19 28.72 25.87
CA LEU A 9 27.28 29.14 24.80
C LEU A 9 26.98 28.20 23.62
N ARG A 10 25.80 27.58 23.75
CA ARG A 10 24.75 27.48 22.74
C ARG A 10 25.14 27.86 21.30
N LYS A 11 25.24 26.86 20.44
CA LYS A 11 24.47 26.87 19.18
C LYS A 11 23.70 25.57 19.08
N ARG A 12 22.50 25.59 19.68
CA ARG A 12 21.37 24.76 19.28
C ARG A 12 21.21 25.04 17.78
N GLY A 13 21.71 24.15 16.94
CA GLY A 13 21.51 24.24 15.50
C GLY A 13 20.01 24.29 15.26
N GLN A 14 19.54 25.48 14.91
CA GLN A 14 18.22 25.68 14.33
C GLN A 14 18.25 24.99 12.96
N PHE A 15 18.05 23.67 12.95
CA PHE A 15 17.54 23.02 11.76
C PHE A 15 16.05 23.28 11.78
N GLY A 16 15.67 24.37 11.09
CA GLY A 16 14.28 24.76 10.90
C GLY A 16 13.47 23.57 10.41
N ASN A 17 12.29 23.42 10.99
CA ASN A 17 11.12 22.66 10.53
C ASN A 17 11.41 21.78 9.31
N ALA A 18 12.17 20.70 9.53
CA ALA A 18 12.21 19.60 8.60
C ALA A 18 10.84 18.94 8.73
N THR A 19 9.88 19.44 7.95
CA THR A 19 8.66 18.70 7.65
C THR A 19 9.13 17.34 7.17
N LEU A 20 8.89 16.30 7.97
CA LEU A 20 9.10 14.91 7.62
C LEU A 20 8.21 14.62 6.41
N ASN A 21 8.66 15.00 5.21
CA ASN A 21 8.13 14.49 3.96
C ASN A 21 8.74 13.10 3.72
N PHE A 22 8.57 12.22 4.71
CA PHE A 22 8.82 10.79 4.56
C PHE A 22 7.63 10.22 3.82
N PHE A 23 7.76 10.15 2.50
CA PHE A 23 6.80 9.60 1.54
C PHE A 23 5.51 10.42 1.36
N PRO A 24 5.38 11.22 0.29
CA PRO A 24 4.06 11.62 -0.15
C PRO A 24 3.30 10.35 -0.56
N HIS A 25 2.37 9.87 0.27
CA HIS A 25 1.34 8.94 -0.20
C HIS A 25 0.32 9.76 -0.98
N THR A 26 0.74 10.31 -2.13
CA THR A 26 -0.21 10.83 -3.09
C THR A 26 -0.95 9.62 -3.64
N THR A 27 -2.06 9.24 -3.02
CA THR A 27 -3.02 8.29 -3.57
C THR A 27 -3.71 8.97 -4.75
N MET A 28 -2.99 9.14 -5.85
CA MET A 28 -3.62 9.22 -7.17
C MET A 28 -4.12 7.81 -7.50
N SER A 29 -5.20 7.41 -6.83
CA SER A 29 -5.88 6.15 -7.05
C SER A 29 -6.70 6.27 -8.32
N GLN A 30 -6.05 6.16 -9.48
CA GLN A 30 -6.81 5.85 -10.69
C GLN A 30 -7.46 4.48 -10.46
N PRO A 31 -8.80 4.38 -10.55
CA PRO A 31 -9.47 3.11 -10.34
C PRO A 31 -8.97 2.09 -11.37
N PHE A 32 -8.78 0.85 -10.94
CA PHE A 32 -8.50 -0.24 -11.87
C PHE A 32 -9.71 -0.43 -12.80
N GLN A 33 -9.51 -0.24 -14.09
CA GLN A 33 -10.54 -0.44 -15.11
C GLN A 33 -10.26 -1.75 -15.86
N LEU A 34 -11.10 -2.76 -15.62
CA LEU A 34 -11.05 -4.01 -16.38
C LEU A 34 -11.72 -3.80 -17.75
N VAL A 35 -10.97 -4.02 -18.82
CA VAL A 35 -11.49 -4.02 -20.20
C VAL A 35 -11.41 -5.45 -20.73
N SER A 36 -12.58 -6.06 -20.97
CA SER A 36 -12.70 -7.42 -21.50
C SER A 36 -13.92 -7.51 -22.42
N PRO A 37 -13.83 -8.23 -23.55
CA PRO A 37 -15.01 -8.52 -24.38
C PRO A 37 -15.90 -9.62 -23.76
N TYR A 38 -15.43 -10.30 -22.71
CA TYR A 38 -16.14 -11.41 -22.06
C TYR A 38 -16.63 -11.00 -20.68
N GLN A 39 -17.83 -11.47 -20.35
CA GLN A 39 -18.38 -11.39 -18.99
C GLN A 39 -18.02 -12.67 -18.22
N PRO A 40 -17.82 -12.60 -16.90
CA PRO A 40 -17.61 -13.79 -16.08
C PRO A 40 -18.76 -14.78 -16.25
N ALA A 41 -18.43 -16.06 -16.43
CA ALA A 41 -19.41 -17.11 -16.70
C ALA A 41 -19.15 -18.37 -15.86
N GLY A 42 -20.14 -19.27 -15.80
CA GLY A 42 -20.07 -20.47 -14.96
C GLY A 42 -19.89 -20.09 -13.49
N ASP A 43 -18.90 -20.67 -12.82
CA ASP A 43 -18.62 -20.43 -11.40
C ASP A 43 -17.76 -19.18 -11.14
N GLN A 44 -17.28 -18.51 -12.20
CA GLN A 44 -16.42 -17.33 -12.07
C GLN A 44 -17.05 -16.19 -11.26
N PRO A 45 -18.33 -15.79 -11.46
CA PRO A 45 -18.95 -14.72 -10.68
C PRO A 45 -18.92 -15.00 -9.17
N GLN A 46 -19.21 -16.24 -8.77
CA GLN A 46 -19.21 -16.65 -7.37
C GLN A 46 -17.79 -16.68 -6.79
N ALA A 47 -16.81 -17.19 -7.57
CA ALA A 47 -15.41 -17.20 -7.15
C ALA A 47 -14.87 -15.77 -6.94
N ILE A 48 -15.17 -14.86 -7.86
CA ILE A 48 -14.78 -13.44 -7.76
C ILE A 48 -15.40 -12.80 -6.51
N ALA A 49 -16.71 -12.96 -6.29
CA ALA A 49 -17.40 -12.40 -5.13
C ALA A 49 -16.77 -12.88 -3.82
N ARG A 50 -16.56 -14.20 -3.68
CA ARG A 50 -15.96 -14.79 -2.47
C ARG A 50 -14.54 -14.29 -2.22
N LEU A 51 -13.71 -14.19 -3.26
CA LEU A 51 -12.34 -13.69 -3.12
C LEU A 51 -12.34 -12.20 -2.73
N ALA A 52 -13.20 -11.39 -3.35
CA ALA A 52 -13.33 -9.96 -3.04
C ALA A 52 -13.79 -9.72 -1.60
N GLU A 53 -14.82 -10.43 -1.15
CA GLU A 53 -15.32 -10.37 0.22
C GLU A 53 -14.23 -10.74 1.24
N ASN A 54 -13.47 -11.79 0.97
CA ASN A 54 -12.37 -12.21 1.84
C ASN A 54 -11.24 -11.18 1.90
N ILE A 55 -10.96 -10.44 0.82
CA ILE A 55 -9.99 -9.34 0.83
C ILE A 55 -10.50 -8.23 1.76
N VAL A 56 -11.77 -7.84 1.60
CA VAL A 56 -12.40 -6.80 2.44
C VAL A 56 -12.47 -7.22 3.91
N SER A 57 -12.66 -8.51 4.19
CA SER A 57 -12.68 -9.05 5.56
C SER A 57 -11.29 -9.19 6.20
N GLY A 58 -10.21 -8.87 5.48
CA GLY A 58 -8.84 -8.91 5.99
C GLY A 58 -8.20 -10.31 5.96
N SER A 59 -8.73 -11.23 5.17
CA SER A 59 -8.14 -12.55 4.98
C SER A 59 -6.78 -12.43 4.26
N ARG A 60 -5.71 -12.79 4.97
CA ARG A 60 -4.33 -12.64 4.47
C ARG A 60 -3.96 -13.58 3.34
N SER A 61 -4.50 -14.80 3.37
CA SER A 61 -4.17 -15.85 2.41
C SER A 61 -5.46 -16.50 1.91
N GLN A 62 -5.51 -16.73 0.59
CA GLN A 62 -6.66 -17.34 -0.07
C GLN A 62 -6.18 -18.26 -1.19
N VAL A 63 -6.93 -19.32 -1.47
CA VAL A 63 -6.65 -20.28 -2.53
C VAL A 63 -7.83 -20.32 -3.49
N LEU A 64 -7.58 -20.03 -4.77
CA LEU A 64 -8.55 -20.21 -5.85
C LEU A 64 -8.33 -21.60 -6.47
N LEU A 65 -9.19 -22.55 -6.13
CA LEU A 65 -9.20 -23.87 -6.76
C LEU A 65 -9.99 -23.79 -8.06
N GLY A 66 -9.29 -23.86 -9.20
CA GLY A 66 -9.92 -23.83 -10.52
C GLY A 66 -9.38 -24.91 -11.44
N VAL A 67 -10.28 -25.54 -12.21
CA VAL A 67 -9.95 -26.56 -13.21
C VAL A 67 -9.09 -26.00 -14.35
N THR A 68 -8.42 -26.83 -15.14
CA THR A 68 -7.68 -26.39 -16.33
C THR A 68 -8.64 -25.79 -17.37
N GLY A 69 -8.23 -24.75 -18.10
CA GLY A 69 -9.07 -24.10 -19.10
C GLY A 69 -10.16 -23.15 -18.57
N SER A 70 -10.39 -23.06 -17.26
CA SER A 70 -11.41 -22.18 -16.64
C SER A 70 -11.13 -20.66 -16.69
N GLY A 71 -10.06 -20.24 -17.36
CA GLY A 71 -9.74 -18.81 -17.50
C GLY A 71 -9.40 -18.11 -16.18
N LYS A 72 -8.64 -18.74 -15.26
CA LYS A 72 -8.24 -18.17 -13.94
C LYS A 72 -7.60 -16.76 -13.97
N THR A 73 -7.18 -16.28 -15.15
CA THR A 73 -6.59 -14.94 -15.34
C THR A 73 -7.62 -13.89 -15.78
N PHE A 74 -8.80 -14.30 -16.27
CA PHE A 74 -9.86 -13.46 -16.81
C PHE A 74 -10.97 -13.25 -15.77
#